data_AF-A0AAT9LHZ4-F1
#
_entry.id   AF-A0AAT9LHZ4-F1
#
_cell.length_a   1.000
_cell.length_b   1.000
_cell.length_c   1.000
_cell.angle_alpha   90.00
_cell.angle_beta   90.00
_cell.angle_gamma   90.00
#
_symmetry.space_group_name_H-M   'P 1'
#
loop_
_entity.id
_entity.type
_entity.pdbx_description
1 polymer ?
#
loop_
_entity_poly.entity_id
_entity_poly.type
_entity_poly.pdbx_seq_one_letter_code
_entity_poly.pdbx_strand_id
1 'polypeptide(L)' 'MTKQLRVGWMNIGVGAILIVGWIAAFVSGTESTDQLVFQGILLLCGIAMVVQGISWVVKGRRD' A
#
# COMPACT_ATOMS: atom_id res chain seq x y z
N MET A 1 11.90 -13.69 -14.21
CA MET A 1 10.83 -13.11 -13.36
C MET A 1 9.55 -13.07 -14.19
N THR A 2 8.51 -13.83 -13.84
CA THR A 2 7.25 -13.85 -14.60
C THR A 2 6.52 -12.50 -14.46
N LYS A 3 5.66 -12.14 -15.42
CA LYS A 3 4.90 -10.86 -15.38
C LYS A 3 4.11 -10.70 -14.07
N GLN A 4 3.56 -11.79 -13.54
CA GLN A 4 2.82 -11.79 -12.27
C GLN A 4 3.69 -11.46 -11.05
N LEU A 5 4.90 -12.04 -10.97
CA LEU A 5 5.86 -11.70 -9.91
C LEU A 5 6.23 -10.22 -9.97
N ARG A 6 6.47 -9.66 -11.15
CA ARG A 6 6.79 -8.23 -11.31
C ARG A 6 5.64 -7.32 -10.84
N VAL A 7 4.39 -7.67 -11.17
CA VAL A 7 3.20 -6.94 -10.69
C VAL A 7 3.06 -7.06 -9.18
N GLY A 8 3.30 -8.25 -8.61
CA GLY A 8 3.26 -8.46 -7.16
C GLY A 8 4.25 -7.56 -6.41
N TRP A 9 5.51 -7.50 -6.86
CA TRP A 9 6.52 -6.61 -6.27
C TRP A 9 6.20 -5.13 -6.48
N MET A 10 5.64 -4.75 -7.63
CA MET A 10 5.22 -3.37 -7.89
C MET A 10 4.10 -2.95 -6.94
N ASN A 11 3.09 -3.81 -6.71
CA ASN A 11 2.00 -3.54 -5.78
C ASN A 11 2.48 -3.41 -4.32
N ILE A 12 3.44 -4.25 -3.91
CA ILE A 12 4.09 -4.11 -2.60
C ILE A 12 4.80 -2.75 -2.49
N GLY A 13 5.56 -2.36 -3.52
CA GLY A 13 6.26 -1.07 -3.55
C GLY A 13 5.31 0.13 -3.47
N VAL A 14 4.24 0.13 -4.27
CA VAL A 14 3.23 1.21 -4.24
C VAL A 14 2.51 1.25 -2.88
N GLY A 15 2.14 0.09 -2.33
CA GLY A 15 1.52 0.02 -1.00
C GLY A 15 2.42 0.57 0.10
N ALA A 16 3.73 0.30 0.05
CA ALA A 16 4.69 0.87 0.98
C ALA A 16 4.79 2.40 0.87
N ILE A 17 4.79 2.95 -0.36
CA ILE A 17 4.81 4.40 -0.59
C ILE A 17 3.56 5.06 0.01
N LEU A 18 2.38 4.47 -0.16
CA LEU A 18 1.14 4.99 0.41
C LEU A 18 1.18 5.02 1.94
N ILE A 19 1.73 3.98 2.58
CA ILE A 19 1.89 3.93 4.04
C ILE A 19 2.88 5.02 4.50
N VAL A 20 3.99 5.22 3.80
CA VAL A 20 4.94 6.30 4.12
C VAL A 20 4.30 7.68 3.96
N GLY A 21 3.52 7.90 2.90
CA GLY A 21 2.77 9.13 2.67
C GLY A 21 1.75 9.40 3.77
N TRP A 22 1.08 8.35 4.25
CA TRP A 22 0.18 8.44 5.41
C TRP A 22 0.93 8.87 6.67
N ILE A 23 2.08 8.26 6.98
CA ILE A 23 2.91 8.63 8.15
C ILE A 23 3.34 10.10 8.05
N ALA A 24 3.78 10.55 6.88
CA ALA A 24 4.19 11.95 6.68
C ALA A 24 3.02 12.93 6.91
N ALA A 25 1.83 12.59 6.42
CA ALA A 25 0.62 13.40 6.62
C ALA A 25 0.13 13.37 8.08
N PHE A 26 0.33 12.26 8.79
CA PHE A 26 0.01 12.16 10.21
C PHE A 26 0.96 13.02 11.06
N VAL A 27 2.26 12.98 10.76
CA VAL A 27 3.29 13.76 11.47
C VAL A 27 3.16 15.26 11.22
N SER A 28 2.60 15.71 10.09
CA SER A 28 2.44 17.14 9.79
C SER A 28 1.42 17.87 10.66
N GLY A 29 0.69 17.17 11.54
CA GLY A 29 -0.12 17.79 12.61
C GLY A 29 -1.31 18.63 12.15
N THR A 30 -1.68 18.56 10.87
CA THR A 30 -2.86 19.21 10.32
C THR A 30 -4.08 18.32 10.59
N GLU A 31 -4.86 18.67 11.61
CA GLU A 31 -5.99 17.87 12.08
C GLU A 31 -7.32 18.53 11.68
N SER A 32 -7.69 18.41 10.40
CA SER A 32 -9.08 18.61 9.99
C SER A 32 -9.79 17.24 9.88
N THR A 33 -11.09 17.19 10.15
CA THR A 33 -11.89 15.95 10.06
C THR A 33 -11.76 15.30 8.68
N ASP A 34 -11.77 16.11 7.61
CA ASP A 34 -11.61 15.64 6.23
C ASP A 34 -10.24 14.99 6.00
N GLN A 35 -9.19 15.54 6.64
CA GLN A 35 -7.85 15.00 6.54
C GLN A 35 -7.70 13.66 7.28
N LEU A 36 -8.33 13.49 8.45
CA LEU A 36 -8.33 12.22 9.17
C LEU A 36 -9.03 11.11 8.37
N VAL A 37 -10.16 11.42 7.73
CA VAL A 37 -10.88 10.47 6.85
C VAL A 37 -10.00 10.10 5.65
N PHE A 38 -9.40 11.10 5.00
CA PHE A 38 -8.51 10.87 3.86
C PHE A 38 -7.29 10.04 4.24
N GLN A 39 -6.67 10.32 5.39
CA GLN A 39 -5.59 9.53 5.96
C GLN A 39 -6.01 8.09 6.22
N GLY A 40 -7.16 7.85 6.83
CA GLY A 40 -7.70 6.51 7.05
C GLY A 40 -7.86 5.70 5.76
N ILE A 41 -8.40 6.32 4.71
CA ILE A 41 -8.54 5.70 3.38
C ILE A 41 -7.16 5.38 2.77
N LEU A 42 -6.21 6.31 2.87
CA LEU A 42 -4.85 6.15 2.35
C LEU A 42 -4.14 4.95 2.98
N LEU A 43 -4.27 4.80 4.31
CA LEU A 43 -3.72 3.67 5.06
C LEU A 43 -4.34 2.35 4.63
N LEU A 44 -5.68 2.29 4.53
CA LEU A 44 -6.40 1.09 4.08
C LEU A 44 -5.99 0.67 2.66
N CYS A 45 -5.87 1.64 1.74
CA CYS A 45 -5.41 1.40 0.38
C CYS A 45 -3.97 0.87 0.35
N GLY A 46 -3.07 1.46 1.15
CA GLY A 46 -1.69 0.99 1.27
C GLY A 46 -1.61 -0.47 1.73
N ILE A 47 -2.34 -0.82 2.80
CA ILE A 47 -2.41 -2.19 3.31
C ILE A 47 -2.98 -3.15 2.26
N ALA A 48 -4.10 -2.79 1.63
CA ALA A 48 -4.74 -3.62 0.61
C ALA A 48 -3.80 -3.92 -0.57
N MET A 49 -3.03 -2.92 -1.04
CA MET A 49 -2.04 -3.10 -2.11
C MET A 49 -0.89 -4.03 -1.69
N VAL A 50 -0.40 -3.91 -0.46
CA VAL A 50 0.63 -4.83 0.06
C VAL A 50 0.10 -6.26 0.12
N VAL A 51 -1.10 -6.48 0.68
CA VAL A 51 -1.71 -7.81 0.76
C VAL A 51 -1.94 -8.41 -0.63
N GLN A 52 -2.42 -7.61 -1.58
CA GLN A 52 -2.60 -8.06 -2.95
C GLN A 52 -1.27 -8.43 -3.60
N GLY A 53 -0.23 -7.61 -3.42
CA GLY A 53 1.10 -7.87 -3.95
C GLY A 53 1.74 -9.14 -3.35
N ILE A 54 1.61 -9.37 -2.05
CA ILE A 54 2.06 -10.61 -1.37
C ILE A 54 1.31 -11.81 -1.96
N SER A 55 -0.01 -11.71 -2.14
CA SER A 55 -0.82 -12.80 -2.71
C SER A 55 -0.35 -13.20 -4.11
N TRP A 56 0.02 -12.23 -4.95
CA TRP A 56 0.58 -12.49 -6.28
C TRP A 56 1.98 -13.12 -6.22
N VAL A 57 2.84 -12.66 -5.31
CA VAL A 57 4.17 -13.26 -5.12
C VAL A 57 4.06 -14.69 -4.62
N VAL A 58 3.11 -14.99 -3.72
CA VAL A 58 2.89 -16.35 -3.19
C VAL A 58 2.31 -17.27 -4.28
N LYS A 59 1.29 -16.82 -5.03
CA LYS A 59 0.71 -17.59 -6.13
C LYS A 59 1.74 -17.87 -7.23
N GLY A 60 2.46 -16.85 -7.68
CA GLY A 60 3.48 -17.00 -8.72
C GLY A 60 4.74 -17.78 -8.32
N ARG A 61 4.84 -18.27 -7.08
CA ARG A 61 5.87 -19.25 -6.64
C ARG A 61 5.35 -20.68 -6.54
N ARG A 62 4.02 -20.89 -6.56
CA ARG A 62 3.39 -22.21 -6.48
C ARG A 62 3.11 -22.80 -7.87
N ASP A 63 2.94 -21.94 -8.87
CA ASP A 63 2.83 -22.30 -10.29
C ASP A 63 4.21 -22.34 -10.96
#